data_AF-A0A1R4F2Y7-F1
#
_entry.id   AF-A0A1R4F2Y7-F1
#
_cell.length_a   1.000
_cell.length_b   1.000
_cell.length_c   1.000
_cell.angle_alpha   90.00
_cell.angle_beta   90.00
_cell.angle_gamma   90.00
#
_symmetry.space_group_name_H-M   'P 1'
#
loop_
_entity.id
_entity.type
_entity.pdbx_description
1 polymer ?
#
loop_
_entity_poly.entity_id
_entity_poly.type
_entity_poly.pdbx_seq_one_letter_code
_entity_poly.pdbx_strand_id
1 'polypeptide(L)'
;MLDIARFSHPGEALIPLDHFLSVATRAYLGERERTDTRATELKNHLLEMLGRLPPGSPGIRRARAVIEHASPWAESPWETRLRWILLLAGFTSVELQVEVRIGGQRYRSDLAIPIGRRPDGRTIWLHIEFDGRIKYGRGSADATSETMRRERERELSITGTRDRLVRFTADELTDHASVVAKIREQLADIALPPLRPVRSLAA
;
A
#
# COMPACT_ATOMS: atom_id res chain seq x y z
N MET A 1 13.53 3.04 -16.25
CA MET A 1 12.41 2.31 -15.60
C MET A 1 12.35 0.84 -15.98
N LEU A 2 12.38 0.47 -17.27
CA LEU A 2 12.29 -0.94 -17.69
C LEU A 2 13.42 -1.81 -17.15
N ASP A 3 14.68 -1.35 -17.20
CA ASP A 3 15.80 -2.15 -16.70
C ASP A 3 15.73 -2.39 -15.18
N ILE A 4 15.34 -1.36 -14.41
CA ILE A 4 15.07 -1.48 -12.97
C ILE A 4 13.99 -2.54 -12.74
N ALA A 5 12.87 -2.48 -13.47
CA ALA A 5 11.78 -3.44 -13.34
C ALA A 5 12.19 -4.87 -13.75
N ARG A 6 13.13 -5.03 -14.68
CA ARG A 6 13.60 -6.33 -15.19
C ARG A 6 14.65 -6.97 -14.26
N PHE A 7 15.58 -6.19 -13.75
CA PHE A 7 16.82 -6.70 -13.18
C PHE A 7 16.96 -6.49 -11.68
N SER A 8 16.24 -5.54 -11.09
CA SER A 8 16.21 -5.37 -9.62
C SER A 8 15.27 -6.37 -8.96
N HIS A 9 15.48 -6.58 -7.65
CA HIS A 9 14.53 -7.32 -6.83
C HIS A 9 13.15 -6.62 -6.84
N PRO A 10 12.01 -7.32 -6.96
CA PRO A 10 10.71 -6.68 -7.20
C PRO A 10 10.30 -5.66 -6.12
N GLY A 11 10.56 -5.97 -4.84
CA GLY A 11 10.28 -5.05 -3.74
C GLY A 11 11.12 -3.76 -3.78
N GLU A 12 12.30 -3.81 -4.38
CA GLU A 12 13.16 -2.63 -4.57
C GLU A 12 12.79 -1.87 -5.84
N ALA A 13 12.41 -2.59 -6.90
CA ALA A 13 12.03 -2.02 -8.18
C ALA A 13 10.73 -1.20 -8.09
N LEU A 14 9.79 -1.60 -7.21
CA LEU A 14 8.55 -0.86 -7.00
C LEU A 14 8.79 0.56 -6.47
N ILE A 15 9.80 0.80 -5.62
CA ILE A 15 10.05 2.10 -4.99
C ILE A 15 10.28 3.22 -6.03
N PRO A 16 11.27 3.10 -6.95
CA PRO A 16 11.47 4.13 -7.97
C PRO A 16 10.33 4.15 -9.00
N LEU A 17 9.62 3.03 -9.24
CA LEU A 17 8.45 3.05 -10.14
C LEU A 17 7.26 3.80 -9.55
N ASP A 18 6.97 3.61 -8.27
CA ASP A 18 5.94 4.35 -7.55
C ASP A 18 6.25 5.84 -7.56
N HIS A 19 7.50 6.20 -7.23
CA HIS A 19 7.95 7.59 -7.26
C HIS A 19 7.85 8.20 -8.67
N PHE A 20 8.28 7.46 -9.71
CA PHE A 20 8.14 7.90 -11.10
C PHE A 20 6.68 8.16 -11.46
N LEU A 21 5.77 7.23 -11.14
CA LEU A 21 4.34 7.42 -11.41
C LEU A 21 3.82 8.64 -10.67
N SER A 22 4.11 8.78 -9.38
CA SER A 22 3.68 9.91 -8.56
C SER A 22 4.06 11.26 -9.19
N VAL A 23 5.33 11.42 -9.57
CA VAL A 23 5.84 12.65 -10.19
C VAL A 23 5.25 12.85 -11.59
N ALA A 24 5.24 11.82 -12.43
CA ALA A 24 4.79 11.92 -13.81
C ALA A 24 3.28 12.22 -13.92
N THR A 25 2.47 11.71 -12.99
CA THR A 25 1.03 12.01 -12.94
C THR A 25 0.71 13.30 -12.20
N ARG A 26 1.68 13.87 -11.48
CA ARG A 26 1.50 14.94 -10.48
C ARG A 26 0.45 14.54 -9.45
N ALA A 27 0.66 13.36 -8.85
CA ALA A 27 -0.33 12.74 -7.99
C ALA A 27 -0.84 13.70 -6.91
N TYR A 28 -2.16 13.89 -6.92
CA TYR A 28 -2.86 14.76 -5.99
C TYR A 28 -4.17 14.12 -5.60
N LEU A 29 -4.37 13.89 -4.29
CA LEU A 29 -5.54 13.16 -3.79
C LEU A 29 -6.86 13.84 -4.11
N GLY A 30 -6.88 15.17 -4.23
CA GLY A 30 -8.07 15.91 -4.65
C GLY A 30 -8.52 15.61 -6.09
N GLU A 31 -7.66 15.00 -6.90
CA GLU A 31 -7.93 14.55 -8.27
C GLU A 31 -7.57 13.07 -8.44
N ARG A 32 -7.95 12.20 -7.47
CA ARG A 32 -7.60 10.77 -7.46
C ARG A 32 -7.93 10.06 -8.76
N GLU A 33 -9.16 10.21 -9.26
CA GLU A 33 -9.61 9.57 -10.51
C GLU A 33 -8.75 9.97 -11.72
N ARG A 34 -8.40 11.26 -11.82
CA ARG A 34 -7.54 11.77 -12.91
C ARG A 34 -6.12 11.24 -12.78
N THR A 35 -5.61 11.16 -11.56
CA THR A 35 -4.27 10.60 -11.28
C THR A 35 -4.23 9.11 -11.62
N ASP A 36 -5.26 8.34 -11.22
CA ASP A 36 -5.39 6.91 -11.51
C ASP A 36 -5.47 6.64 -13.02
N THR A 37 -6.21 7.48 -13.76
CA THR A 37 -6.31 7.40 -15.22
C THR A 37 -4.94 7.61 -15.86
N ARG A 38 -4.22 8.67 -15.50
CA ARG A 38 -2.87 8.96 -16.03
C ARG A 38 -1.85 7.88 -15.66
N ALA A 39 -1.92 7.36 -14.42
CA ALA A 39 -1.04 6.28 -13.99
C ALA A 39 -1.28 5.02 -14.83
N THR A 40 -2.55 4.71 -15.13
CA THR A 40 -2.93 3.58 -15.98
C THR A 40 -2.39 3.76 -17.40
N GLU A 41 -2.52 4.94 -17.99
CA GLU A 41 -1.96 5.25 -19.32
C GLU A 41 -0.44 5.09 -19.35
N LEU A 42 0.27 5.62 -18.35
CA LEU A 42 1.73 5.47 -18.25
C LEU A 42 2.16 4.02 -18.06
N LYS A 43 1.45 3.25 -17.23
CA LYS A 43 1.70 1.81 -17.05
C LYS A 43 1.50 1.05 -18.36
N ASN A 44 0.43 1.34 -19.09
CA ASN A 44 0.17 0.73 -20.40
C ASN A 44 1.30 1.06 -21.39
N HIS A 45 1.77 2.30 -21.42
CA HIS A 45 2.91 2.68 -22.25
C HIS A 45 4.19 1.91 -21.90
N LEU A 46 4.50 1.77 -20.61
CA LEU A 46 5.65 0.97 -20.15
C LEU A 46 5.49 -0.52 -20.52
N LEU A 47 4.28 -1.07 -20.43
CA LEU A 47 3.98 -2.45 -20.83
C LEU A 47 4.11 -2.66 -22.34
N GLU A 48 3.71 -1.68 -23.16
CA GLU A 48 3.92 -1.69 -24.61
C GLU A 48 5.41 -1.66 -24.95
N MET A 49 6.18 -0.77 -24.32
CA MET A 49 7.64 -0.73 -24.50
C MET A 49 8.30 -2.06 -24.11
N LEU A 50 7.85 -2.66 -22.99
CA LEU A 50 8.31 -3.99 -22.56
C LEU A 50 7.96 -5.07 -23.59
N GLY A 51 6.78 -4.99 -24.22
CA GLY A 51 6.32 -5.92 -25.25
C GLY A 51 7.07 -5.82 -26.59
N ARG A 52 7.77 -4.71 -26.85
CA ARG A 52 8.62 -4.53 -28.04
C ARG A 52 10.01 -5.17 -27.91
N LEU A 53 10.38 -5.65 -26.72
CA LEU A 53 11.65 -6.34 -26.53
C LEU A 53 11.66 -7.69 -27.25
N PRO A 54 12.83 -8.17 -27.73
CA PRO A 54 12.93 -9.45 -28.40
C PRO A 54 12.35 -10.60 -27.57
N PRO A 55 11.63 -11.56 -28.20
CA PRO A 55 11.18 -12.77 -27.52
C PRO A 55 12.31 -13.47 -26.77
N GLY A 56 12.02 -13.96 -25.56
CA GLY A 56 13.03 -14.60 -24.69
C GLY A 56 13.90 -13.62 -23.89
N SER A 57 13.68 -12.30 -24.01
CA SER A 57 14.35 -11.31 -23.18
C SER A 57 14.23 -11.63 -21.68
N PRO A 58 15.32 -11.59 -20.90
CA PRO A 58 15.26 -11.89 -19.48
C PRO A 58 14.48 -10.82 -18.72
N GLY A 59 13.84 -11.23 -17.61
CA GLY A 59 13.16 -10.30 -16.69
C GLY A 59 11.78 -9.79 -17.14
N ILE A 60 11.25 -10.21 -18.30
CA ILE A 60 9.95 -9.70 -18.82
C ILE A 60 8.79 -9.96 -17.86
N ARG A 61 8.67 -11.19 -17.34
CA ARG A 61 7.59 -11.55 -16.39
C ARG A 61 7.64 -10.71 -15.12
N ARG A 62 8.85 -10.48 -14.59
CA ARG A 62 9.09 -9.66 -13.40
C ARG A 62 8.72 -8.20 -13.67
N ALA A 63 9.24 -7.64 -14.76
CA ALA A 63 9.01 -6.24 -15.11
C ALA A 63 7.52 -5.96 -15.33
N ARG A 64 6.80 -6.88 -15.99
CA ARG A 64 5.35 -6.81 -16.15
C ARG A 64 4.65 -6.70 -14.80
N ALA A 65 4.96 -7.59 -13.86
CA ALA A 65 4.36 -7.57 -12.53
C ALA A 65 4.70 -6.31 -11.74
N VAL A 66 5.96 -5.86 -11.79
CA VAL A 66 6.40 -4.63 -11.12
C VAL A 66 5.66 -3.41 -11.69
N ILE A 67 5.51 -3.31 -13.02
CA ILE A 67 4.75 -2.23 -13.66
C ILE A 67 3.27 -2.31 -13.31
N GLU A 68 2.64 -3.48 -13.44
CA GLU A 68 1.22 -3.72 -13.13
C GLU A 68 0.86 -3.39 -11.69
N HIS A 69 1.79 -3.62 -10.75
CA HIS A 69 1.59 -3.33 -9.34
C HIS A 69 2.21 -2.00 -8.87
N ALA A 70 2.89 -1.23 -9.71
CA ALA A 70 3.33 0.11 -9.32
C ALA A 70 2.12 1.04 -9.11
N SER A 71 2.25 1.98 -8.17
CA SER A 71 1.21 2.90 -7.74
C SER A 71 1.75 4.33 -7.55
N PRO A 72 1.03 5.37 -8.01
CA PRO A 72 1.44 6.77 -7.81
C PRO A 72 1.24 7.27 -6.36
N TRP A 73 0.63 6.44 -5.50
CA TRP A 73 0.11 6.87 -4.19
C TRP A 73 1.00 6.51 -3.00
N ALA A 74 2.11 5.81 -3.20
CA ALA A 74 3.03 5.53 -2.10
C ALA A 74 3.82 6.81 -1.77
N GLU A 75 3.72 7.29 -0.53
CA GLU A 75 4.41 8.51 -0.07
C GLU A 75 5.79 8.20 0.51
N SER A 76 6.09 6.92 0.76
CA SER A 76 7.38 6.47 1.29
C SER A 76 7.81 5.09 0.77
N PRO A 77 9.13 4.79 0.77
CA PRO A 77 9.62 3.45 0.46
C PRO A 77 9.05 2.34 1.37
N TRP A 78 8.70 2.69 2.61
CA TRP A 78 8.15 1.75 3.58
C TRP A 78 6.72 1.35 3.27
N GLU A 79 5.89 2.30 2.79
CA GLU A 79 4.57 1.98 2.24
C GLU A 79 4.65 1.05 1.04
N THR A 80 5.56 1.33 0.11
CA THR A 80 5.82 0.45 -1.04
C THR A 80 6.22 -0.95 -0.58
N ARG A 81 7.11 -1.06 0.42
CA ARG A 81 7.57 -2.34 0.95
C ARG A 81 6.45 -3.12 1.64
N LEU A 82 5.65 -2.45 2.47
CA LEU A 82 4.50 -3.05 3.13
C LEU A 82 3.47 -3.54 2.10
N ARG A 83 3.19 -2.73 1.07
CA ARG A 83 2.32 -3.12 -0.04
C ARG A 83 2.85 -4.33 -0.79
N TRP A 84 4.15 -4.38 -1.05
CA TRP A 84 4.78 -5.53 -1.70
C TRP A 84 4.62 -6.82 -0.87
N ILE A 85 4.82 -6.77 0.46
CA ILE A 85 4.58 -7.92 1.36
C ILE A 85 3.12 -8.39 1.27
N LEU A 86 2.17 -7.45 1.27
CA LEU A 86 0.73 -7.77 1.15
C LEU A 86 0.39 -8.42 -0.20
N LEU A 87 0.98 -7.95 -1.30
CA LEU A 87 0.82 -8.55 -2.63
C LEU A 87 1.37 -9.98 -2.68
N LEU A 88 2.51 -10.24 -2.03
CA LEU A 88 3.05 -11.60 -1.90
C LEU A 88 2.13 -12.52 -1.09
N ALA A 89 1.48 -11.99 -0.07
CA ALA A 89 0.49 -12.74 0.71
C ALA A 89 -0.87 -12.91 0.00
N GLY A 90 -1.07 -12.22 -1.12
CA GLY A 90 -2.26 -12.32 -1.97
C GLY A 90 -3.37 -11.33 -1.67
N PHE A 91 -3.09 -10.28 -0.89
CA PHE A 91 -3.99 -9.15 -0.67
C PHE A 91 -3.91 -8.15 -1.84
N THR A 92 -4.42 -8.54 -3.00
CA THR A 92 -4.32 -7.74 -4.23
C THR A 92 -5.24 -6.53 -4.29
N SER A 93 -6.23 -6.44 -3.39
CA SER A 93 -7.16 -5.33 -3.26
C SER A 93 -6.68 -4.24 -2.29
N VAL A 94 -5.40 -4.26 -1.90
CA VAL A 94 -4.83 -3.21 -1.04
C VAL A 94 -4.85 -1.86 -1.77
N GLU A 95 -5.41 -0.85 -1.13
CA GLU A 95 -5.44 0.53 -1.61
C GLU A 95 -4.51 1.39 -0.76
N LEU A 96 -3.90 2.44 -1.35
CA LEU A 96 -3.13 3.42 -0.59
C LEU A 96 -3.93 4.70 -0.37
N GLN A 97 -3.57 5.42 0.70
CA GLN A 97 -4.03 6.78 0.97
C GLN A 97 -5.56 6.88 1.03
N VAL A 98 -6.23 5.85 1.57
CA VAL A 98 -7.70 5.79 1.69
C VAL A 98 -8.19 6.85 2.67
N GLU A 99 -9.07 7.73 2.20
CA GLU A 99 -9.72 8.74 3.02
C GLU A 99 -11.02 8.18 3.64
N VAL A 100 -11.14 8.32 4.96
CA VAL A 100 -12.36 8.02 5.71
C VAL A 100 -12.85 9.25 6.46
N ARG A 101 -14.17 9.42 6.52
CA ARG A 101 -14.82 10.49 7.26
C ARG A 101 -15.38 9.96 8.56
N ILE A 102 -14.92 10.52 9.67
CA ILE A 102 -15.36 10.12 10.99
C ILE A 102 -15.64 11.36 11.83
N GLY A 103 -16.86 11.48 12.35
CA GLY A 103 -17.27 12.63 13.17
C GLY A 103 -17.11 13.99 12.47
N GLY A 104 -17.24 14.04 11.14
CA GLY A 104 -17.01 15.25 10.34
C GLY A 104 -15.56 15.48 9.89
N GLN A 105 -14.60 14.75 10.48
CA GLN A 105 -13.18 14.91 10.18
C GLN A 105 -12.72 13.88 9.13
N ARG A 106 -11.75 14.29 8.32
CA ARG A 106 -11.13 13.42 7.31
C ARG A 106 -9.84 12.84 7.86
N TYR A 107 -9.73 11.52 7.78
CA TYR A 107 -8.54 10.78 8.11
C TYR A 107 -8.07 10.02 6.89
N ARG A 108 -6.75 9.87 6.76
CA ARG A 108 -6.11 9.11 5.69
C ARG A 108 -5.31 7.97 6.31
N SER A 109 -5.41 6.78 5.74
CA SER A 109 -4.54 5.65 6.09
C SER A 109 -3.53 5.41 4.98
N ASP A 110 -2.31 5.07 5.35
CA ASP A 110 -1.24 4.82 4.37
C ASP A 110 -1.63 3.71 3.40
N LEU A 111 -2.11 2.58 3.94
CA LEU A 111 -2.70 1.47 3.18
C LEU A 111 -4.03 1.05 3.81
N ALA A 112 -4.90 0.41 3.03
CA ALA A 112 -6.11 -0.23 3.54
C ALA A 112 -6.51 -1.46 2.71
N ILE A 113 -7.09 -2.46 3.39
CA ILE A 113 -7.67 -3.65 2.75
C ILE A 113 -9.19 -3.59 2.95
N PRO A 114 -10.01 -3.75 1.90
CA PRO A 114 -11.46 -3.85 2.07
C PRO A 114 -11.80 -5.20 2.71
N ILE A 115 -12.48 -5.16 3.86
CA ILE A 115 -12.84 -6.35 4.66
C ILE A 115 -14.34 -6.61 4.72
N GLY A 116 -15.15 -5.73 4.13
CA GLY A 116 -16.59 -5.93 4.09
C GLY A 116 -17.33 -4.71 3.56
N ARG A 117 -18.66 -4.76 3.67
CA ARG A 117 -19.58 -3.67 3.33
C ARG A 117 -20.55 -3.44 4.48
N ARG A 118 -20.84 -2.17 4.74
CA ARG A 118 -21.88 -1.76 5.67
C ARG A 118 -23.26 -1.86 5.00
N PRO A 119 -24.36 -1.87 5.77
CA PRO A 119 -25.71 -1.83 5.21
C PRO A 119 -25.98 -0.60 4.34
N ASP A 120 -25.30 0.52 4.60
CA ASP A 120 -25.39 1.75 3.80
C ASP A 120 -24.51 1.74 2.54
N GLY A 121 -23.88 0.60 2.20
CA GLY A 121 -23.04 0.41 1.02
C GLY A 121 -21.57 0.84 1.17
N ARG A 122 -21.21 1.52 2.27
CA ARG A 122 -19.82 1.94 2.51
C ARG A 122 -18.90 0.74 2.73
N THR A 123 -17.66 0.83 2.25
CA THR A 123 -16.64 -0.19 2.52
C THR A 123 -16.26 -0.19 3.99
N ILE A 124 -16.10 -1.38 4.56
CA ILE A 124 -15.43 -1.59 5.85
C ILE A 124 -13.96 -1.88 5.55
N TRP A 125 -13.05 -1.17 6.20
CA TRP A 125 -11.63 -1.25 5.93
C TRP A 125 -10.85 -1.84 7.10
N LEU A 126 -9.79 -2.61 6.80
CA LEU A 126 -8.63 -2.74 7.67
C LEU A 126 -7.63 -1.68 7.24
N HIS A 127 -7.49 -0.62 8.05
CA HIS A 127 -6.47 0.41 7.89
C HIS A 127 -5.12 -0.09 8.37
N ILE A 128 -4.08 0.23 7.61
CA ILE A 128 -2.71 -0.19 7.87
C ILE A 128 -1.85 1.07 7.83
N GLU A 129 -1.14 1.34 8.93
CA GLU A 129 -0.29 2.53 9.06
C GLU A 129 1.16 2.17 9.30
N PHE A 130 2.05 3.01 8.79
CA PHE A 130 3.46 2.95 9.05
C PHE A 130 3.87 4.05 10.04
N ASP A 131 4.37 3.65 11.21
CA ASP A 131 4.93 4.59 12.18
C ASP A 131 6.40 4.87 11.85
N GLY A 132 6.65 6.00 11.17
CA GLY A 132 7.97 6.44 10.76
C GLY A 132 8.89 6.95 11.87
N ARG A 133 8.53 6.83 13.16
CA ARG A 133 9.27 7.44 14.28
C ARG A 133 10.66 6.85 14.60
N ILE A 134 11.24 5.98 13.78
CA ILE A 134 12.56 5.40 14.06
C ILE A 134 13.63 5.87 13.06
N LYS A 135 14.62 6.60 13.61
CA LYS A 135 15.96 7.01 13.12
C LYS A 135 16.15 8.38 12.47
N TYR A 136 15.97 9.44 13.28
CA TYR A 136 17.03 10.47 13.45
C TYR A 136 17.19 10.75 14.95
N GLY A 137 18.43 10.72 15.43
CA GLY A 137 18.76 10.71 16.85
C GLY A 137 18.40 11.98 17.61
N ARG A 138 18.20 11.79 18.93
CA ARG A 138 17.99 12.78 20.01
C ARG A 138 16.74 13.65 19.91
N GLY A 139 15.78 13.34 20.79
CA GLY A 139 14.92 14.35 21.41
C GLY A 139 13.52 14.49 20.83
N SER A 140 12.65 13.52 21.13
CA SER A 140 11.21 13.80 21.25
C SER A 140 10.60 12.86 22.28
N ALA A 141 10.90 13.16 23.55
CA ALA A 141 10.23 12.60 24.71
C ALA A 141 8.78 13.10 24.87
N ASP A 142 8.15 13.68 23.85
CA ASP A 142 6.86 14.36 23.94
C ASP A 142 5.90 13.97 22.81
N ALA A 143 5.44 12.72 22.82
CA ALA A 143 4.10 12.43 22.30
C ALA A 143 3.10 12.88 23.39
N THR A 144 2.72 14.16 23.36
CA THR A 144 1.78 14.77 24.29
C THR A 144 0.51 13.92 24.43
N SER A 145 -0.03 13.80 25.64
CA SER A 145 -1.24 13.02 25.96
C SER A 145 -2.43 13.30 25.03
N GLU A 146 -2.50 14.49 24.42
CA GLU A 146 -3.51 14.88 23.43
C GLU A 146 -3.35 14.17 22.07
N THR A 147 -2.13 13.88 21.62
CA THR A 147 -1.87 13.10 20.39
C THR A 147 -2.29 11.65 20.58
N MET A 148 -1.95 11.05 21.73
CA MET A 148 -2.43 9.72 22.10
C MET A 148 -3.96 9.69 22.29
N ARG A 149 -4.56 10.76 22.84
CA ARG A 149 -6.03 10.89 22.99
C ARG A 149 -6.73 10.99 21.65
N ARG A 150 -6.18 11.73 20.68
CA ARG A 150 -6.68 11.83 19.30
C ARG A 150 -6.48 10.54 18.51
N GLU A 151 -5.35 9.85 18.70
CA GLU A 151 -5.12 8.51 18.14
C GLU A 151 -6.11 7.49 18.71
N ARG A 152 -6.41 7.57 20.00
CA ARG A 152 -7.39 6.71 20.68
C ARG A 152 -8.83 7.04 20.32
N GLU A 153 -9.19 8.32 20.15
CA GLU A 153 -10.49 8.75 19.61
C GLU A 153 -10.67 8.35 18.14
N ARG A 154 -9.59 8.39 17.35
CA ARG A 154 -9.56 7.84 15.99
C ARG A 154 -9.78 6.33 15.99
N GLU A 155 -9.12 5.59 16.87
CA GLU A 155 -9.29 4.15 17.05
C GLU A 155 -10.71 3.78 17.52
N LEU A 156 -11.27 4.53 18.48
CA LEU A 156 -12.64 4.38 18.98
C LEU A 156 -13.71 4.70 17.93
N SER A 157 -13.41 5.62 17.02
CA SER A 157 -14.34 6.05 15.98
C SER A 157 -14.28 5.20 14.71
N ILE A 158 -13.12 4.59 14.41
CA ILE A 158 -12.95 3.48 13.45
C ILE A 158 -13.70 2.23 13.95
N THR A 159 -13.54 1.85 15.22
CA THR A 159 -14.19 0.66 15.79
C THR A 159 -15.71 0.78 15.92
N GLY A 160 -16.24 1.99 16.18
CA GLY A 160 -17.68 2.28 16.10
C GLY A 160 -18.29 2.07 14.70
N THR A 161 -17.44 1.84 13.69
CA THR A 161 -17.84 1.67 12.29
C THR A 161 -17.50 0.29 11.69
N ARG A 162 -17.08 -0.66 12.53
CA ARG A 162 -16.57 -2.01 12.19
C ARG A 162 -15.24 -2.03 11.43
N ASP A 163 -14.67 -0.88 11.13
CA ASP A 163 -13.33 -0.77 10.55
C ASP A 163 -12.28 -1.23 11.59
N ARG A 164 -11.12 -1.66 11.11
CA ARG A 164 -9.99 -2.13 11.94
C ARG A 164 -8.75 -1.32 11.63
N LEU A 165 -7.80 -1.31 12.56
CA LEU A 165 -6.53 -0.59 12.42
C LEU A 165 -5.38 -1.46 12.91
N VAL A 166 -4.29 -1.47 12.14
CA VAL A 166 -3.03 -2.10 12.51
C VAL A 166 -1.86 -1.21 12.12
N ARG A 167 -0.83 -1.15 12.96
CA ARG A 167 0.37 -0.33 12.72
C ARG A 167 1.61 -1.20 12.60
N PHE A 168 2.56 -0.74 11.79
CA PHE A 168 3.88 -1.34 11.62
C PHE A 168 4.97 -0.31 11.76
N THR A 169 6.09 -0.73 12.36
CA THR A 169 7.36 0.00 12.41
C THR A 169 8.32 -0.52 11.35
N ALA A 170 9.39 0.23 11.06
CA ALA A 170 10.43 -0.19 10.12
C ALA A 170 11.06 -1.55 10.48
N ASP A 171 11.29 -1.80 11.77
CA ASP A 171 11.92 -3.02 12.26
C ASP A 171 11.01 -4.25 12.05
N GLU A 172 9.69 -4.10 12.22
CA GLU A 172 8.71 -5.18 11.96
C GLU A 172 8.67 -5.57 10.47
N LEU A 173 8.97 -4.66 9.53
CA LEU A 173 8.96 -4.96 8.10
C LEU A 173 10.15 -5.82 7.63
N THR A 174 11.08 -6.16 8.54
CA THR A 174 12.17 -7.09 8.25
C THR A 174 11.69 -8.55 8.25
N ASP A 175 10.66 -8.87 9.03
CA ASP A 175 10.03 -10.20 9.07
C ASP A 175 8.67 -10.18 8.36
N HIS A 176 8.68 -10.55 7.07
CA HIS A 176 7.48 -10.56 6.24
C HIS A 176 6.42 -11.54 6.74
N ALA A 177 6.83 -12.66 7.35
CA ALA A 177 5.88 -13.66 7.85
C ALA A 177 5.12 -13.11 9.06
N SER A 178 5.81 -12.42 9.97
CA SER A 178 5.19 -11.75 11.11
C SER A 178 4.25 -10.63 10.69
N VAL A 179 4.60 -9.84 9.66
CA VAL A 179 3.68 -8.84 9.08
C VAL A 179 2.39 -9.50 8.61
N VAL A 180 2.49 -10.57 7.82
CA VAL A 180 1.32 -11.27 7.29
C VAL A 180 0.51 -11.95 8.39
N ALA A 181 1.16 -12.50 9.42
CA ALA A 181 0.48 -13.11 10.56
C ALA A 181 -0.36 -12.07 11.32
N LYS A 182 0.20 -10.90 11.62
CA LYS A 182 -0.51 -9.79 12.28
C LYS A 182 -1.72 -9.32 11.47
N ILE A 183 -1.57 -9.23 10.14
CA ILE A 183 -2.71 -8.92 9.24
C ILE A 183 -3.78 -10.01 9.31
N ARG A 184 -3.39 -11.29 9.25
CA ARG A 184 -4.34 -12.41 9.29
C ARG A 184 -5.08 -12.51 10.62
N GLU A 185 -4.43 -12.20 11.72
CA GLU A 185 -5.07 -12.11 13.04
C GLU A 185 -6.20 -11.08 13.04
N GLN A 186 -5.97 -9.91 12.43
CA GLN A 186 -7.00 -8.87 12.24
C GLN A 186 -8.11 -9.28 11.27
N LEU A 187 -8.02 -10.45 10.63
CA LEU A 187 -8.97 -10.93 9.64
C LEU A 187 -9.54 -12.31 9.99
N ALA A 188 -9.22 -12.84 11.18
CA ALA A 188 -9.53 -14.23 11.53
C ALA A 188 -11.02 -14.56 11.52
N ASP A 189 -11.87 -13.57 11.82
CA ASP A 189 -13.34 -13.65 11.81
C ASP A 189 -13.97 -13.02 10.56
N ILE A 190 -13.16 -12.62 9.57
CA ILE A 190 -13.61 -12.02 8.32
C ILE A 190 -13.56 -13.05 7.19
N ALA A 191 -14.71 -13.27 6.55
CA ALA A 191 -14.78 -14.05 5.32
C ALA A 191 -14.24 -13.24 4.12
N LEU A 192 -12.96 -13.44 3.79
CA LEU A 192 -12.34 -12.82 2.63
C LEU A 192 -12.47 -13.68 1.37
N PRO A 193 -12.46 -13.07 0.16
CA PRO A 193 -12.28 -13.83 -1.07
C PRO A 193 -10.94 -14.57 -1.06
N PRO A 194 -10.78 -15.64 -1.87
CA PRO A 194 -9.53 -16.38 -1.95
C PRO A 194 -8.35 -15.47 -2.27
N LEU A 195 -7.34 -15.48 -1.40
CA LEU A 195 -6.11 -14.71 -1.59
C LEU A 195 -5.33 -15.25 -2.79
N ARG A 196 -4.77 -14.35 -3.60
CA ARG A 196 -4.02 -14.68 -4.82
C ARG A 196 -2.61 -14.10 -4.76
N PRO A 197 -1.64 -14.81 -4.18
CA PRO A 197 -0.24 -14.39 -4.15
C PRO A 197 0.29 -13.98 -5.51
N VAL A 198 0.87 -12.78 -5.60
CA VAL A 198 1.52 -12.30 -6.83
C VAL A 198 2.92 -12.91 -6.94
N ARG A 199 3.00 -14.18 -7.34
CA ARG A 199 4.25 -14.96 -7.35
C ARG A 199 5.36 -14.37 -8.22
N SER A 200 5.00 -13.59 -9.24
CA SER A 200 5.95 -12.87 -10.10
C SER A 200 6.72 -11.76 -9.36
N LEU A 201 6.28 -11.37 -8.15
CA LEU A 201 6.97 -10.45 -7.26
C LEU A 201 7.82 -11.16 -6.18
N ALA A 202 7.80 -12.50 -6.10
CA ALA A 202 8.43 -13.26 -5.01
C ALA A 202 9.96 -13.43 -5.13
N ALA A 203 10.53 -13.05 -6.29
CA ALA A 203 11.91 -13.25 -6.71
C ALA A 203 12.35 -14.72 -6.83
#